data_AF-A0A0N0MVL1-F1
#
_entry.id   AF-A0A0N0MVL1-F1
#
_cell.length_a   1.000
_cell.length_b   1.000
_cell.length_c   1.000
_cell.angle_alpha   90.00
_cell.angle_beta   90.00
_cell.angle_gamma   90.00
#
_symmetry.space_group_name_H-M   'P 1'
#
loop_
_entity.id
_entity.type
_entity.pdbx_description
1 polymer ?
#
loop_
_entity_poly.entity_id
_entity_poly.type
_entity_poly.pdbx_seq_one_letter_code
_entity_poly.pdbx_strand_id
1 'polypeptide(L)'
;MSNHVASIVDQLGHGLLLTLAMAALSFAGAVAVGLVVAVLRICPVGPLRAFGAAYVGVFRNVPLLVLLVLFVFGLPDVGLLYPLFATVTTAMALYWAAFVCEVVRSGVRAVPRGQAEAARALGLGFGACLRHVILPQAVRPMVQPLGSILIGCVLSTSLAAAVGVAELTGQAEFVTLKYDAPMTSFAVTTVVYVAITLTCGLVTGRLERKLAVSR
;
A
#
# COMPACT_ATOMS: atom_id res chain seq x y z
N MET A 1 16.00 -29.86 -22.16
CA MET A 1 14.67 -29.47 -21.63
C MET A 1 14.68 -29.21 -20.12
N SER A 2 15.28 -30.08 -19.28
CA SER A 2 15.40 -29.87 -17.82
C SER A 2 16.06 -28.52 -17.41
N ASN A 3 17.15 -28.10 -18.07
CA ASN A 3 17.84 -26.85 -17.74
C ASN A 3 17.03 -25.57 -18.04
N HIS A 4 16.05 -25.62 -18.95
CA HIS A 4 15.23 -24.45 -19.30
C HIS A 4 14.13 -24.22 -18.27
N VAL A 5 13.50 -25.30 -17.79
CA VAL A 5 12.46 -25.23 -16.76
C VAL A 5 13.05 -24.70 -15.45
N ALA A 6 14.23 -25.18 -15.05
CA ALA A 6 14.93 -24.66 -13.86
C ALA A 6 15.19 -23.15 -13.97
N SER A 7 15.68 -22.68 -15.13
CA SER A 7 15.94 -21.24 -15.34
C SER A 7 14.68 -20.37 -15.29
N ILE A 8 13.54 -20.87 -15.78
CA ILE A 8 12.26 -20.15 -15.74
C ILE A 8 11.74 -20.07 -14.30
N VAL A 9 11.85 -21.17 -13.55
CA VAL A 9 11.45 -21.22 -12.14
C VAL A 9 12.29 -20.25 -11.30
N ASP A 10 13.60 -20.20 -11.52
CA ASP A 10 14.50 -19.28 -10.82
C ASP A 10 14.19 -17.81 -11.17
N GLN A 11 13.93 -17.50 -12.44
CA GLN A 11 13.54 -16.16 -12.90
C GLN A 11 12.22 -15.70 -12.29
N LEU A 12 11.19 -16.56 -12.32
CA LEU A 12 9.90 -16.27 -11.68
C LEU A 12 10.01 -16.15 -10.17
N GLY A 13 10.87 -16.96 -9.54
CA GLY A 13 11.17 -16.87 -8.11
C GLY A 13 11.80 -15.53 -7.73
N HIS A 14 12.75 -15.04 -8.52
CA HIS A 14 13.34 -13.71 -8.32
C HIS A 14 12.30 -12.59 -8.52
N GLY A 15 11.50 -12.68 -9.59
CA GLY A 15 10.40 -11.74 -9.85
C GLY A 15 9.40 -11.68 -8.69
N LEU A 16 9.01 -12.85 -8.16
CA LEU A 16 8.14 -12.96 -7.00
C LEU A 16 8.73 -12.29 -5.76
N LEU A 17 10.01 -12.50 -5.47
CA LEU A 17 10.68 -11.85 -4.34
C LEU A 17 10.68 -10.33 -4.49
N LEU A 18 10.94 -9.82 -5.70
CA LEU A 18 10.87 -8.37 -5.98
C LEU A 18 9.45 -7.82 -5.82
N THR A 19 8.44 -8.53 -6.32
CA THR A 19 7.02 -8.18 -6.13
C THR A 19 6.66 -8.08 -4.64
N LEU A 20 7.03 -9.10 -3.85
CA LEU A 20 6.73 -9.12 -2.41
C LEU A 20 7.49 -8.03 -1.65
N ALA A 21 8.77 -7.84 -1.93
CA ALA A 21 9.59 -6.81 -1.30
C ALA A 21 9.05 -5.41 -1.64
N MET A 22 8.72 -5.15 -2.91
CA MET A 22 8.16 -3.89 -3.35
C MET A 22 6.81 -3.61 -2.70
N ALA A 23 5.91 -4.58 -2.69
CA ALA A 23 4.59 -4.44 -2.07
C ALA A 23 4.70 -4.18 -0.56
N ALA A 24 5.56 -4.93 0.15
CA ALA A 24 5.75 -4.79 1.58
C ALA A 24 6.37 -3.42 1.95
N LEU A 25 7.43 -3.00 1.26
CA LEU A 25 8.08 -1.72 1.50
C LEU A 25 7.20 -0.53 1.12
N SER A 26 6.50 -0.62 -0.01
CA SER A 26 5.55 0.42 -0.45
C SER A 26 4.39 0.55 0.54
N PHE A 27 3.83 -0.57 1.01
CA PHE A 27 2.76 -0.56 2.00
C PHE A 27 3.24 -0.02 3.36
N ALA A 28 4.41 -0.44 3.84
CA ALA A 28 4.99 0.07 5.08
C ALA A 28 5.25 1.59 5.01
N GLY A 29 5.82 2.05 3.90
CA GLY A 29 5.99 3.49 3.62
C GLY A 29 4.66 4.23 3.52
N ALA A 30 3.67 3.65 2.85
CA ALA A 30 2.32 4.20 2.75
C ALA A 30 1.64 4.33 4.12
N VAL A 31 1.80 3.35 5.00
CA VAL A 31 1.30 3.41 6.39
C VAL A 31 1.99 4.55 7.15
N ALA A 32 3.32 4.62 7.10
CA ALA A 32 4.08 5.66 7.80
C ALA A 32 3.71 7.08 7.33
N VAL A 33 3.76 7.32 6.02
CA VAL A 33 3.43 8.63 5.44
C VAL A 33 1.94 8.93 5.59
N GLY A 34 1.07 7.95 5.36
CA GLY A 34 -0.38 8.11 5.47
C GLY A 34 -0.83 8.46 6.88
N LEU A 35 -0.18 7.92 7.92
CA LEU A 35 -0.40 8.32 9.31
C LEU A 35 -0.01 9.79 9.55
N VAL A 36 1.15 10.22 9.06
CA VAL A 36 1.59 11.62 9.17
C VAL A 36 0.59 12.54 8.48
N VAL A 37 0.21 12.24 7.24
CA VAL A 37 -0.77 13.05 6.49
C VAL A 37 -2.13 13.05 7.17
N ALA A 38 -2.57 11.93 7.76
CA ALA A 38 -3.81 11.88 8.53
C ALA A 38 -3.78 12.82 9.74
N VAL A 39 -2.67 12.87 10.47
CA VAL A 39 -2.48 13.81 11.59
C VAL A 39 -2.59 15.26 11.10
N LEU A 40 -1.93 15.61 9.99
CA LEU A 40 -2.03 16.95 9.40
C LEU A 40 -3.47 17.31 9.05
N ARG A 41 -4.26 16.34 8.56
CA ARG A 41 -5.67 16.56 8.18
C ARG A 41 -6.64 16.62 9.36
N ILE A 42 -6.28 16.06 10.50
CA ILE A 42 -7.10 16.05 11.72
C ILE A 42 -6.77 17.26 12.61
N CYS A 43 -5.54 17.77 12.54
CA CYS A 43 -5.10 18.85 13.41
C CYS A 43 -5.92 20.15 13.23
N PRO A 44 -6.02 20.99 14.28
CA PRO A 44 -6.80 22.23 14.22
C PRO A 44 -6.17 23.29 13.30
N VAL A 45 -4.86 23.20 13.03
CA VAL A 45 -4.08 24.19 12.27
C VAL A 45 -4.51 24.20 10.80
N GLY A 46 -5.11 25.31 10.35
CA GLY A 46 -5.68 25.48 9.01
C GLY A 46 -4.69 25.17 7.87
N PRO A 47 -3.50 25.78 7.84
CA PRO A 47 -2.50 25.53 6.79
C PRO A 47 -2.05 24.07 6.68
N LEU A 48 -1.82 23.38 7.80
CA LEU A 48 -1.42 21.96 7.80
C LEU A 48 -2.53 21.08 7.23
N ARG A 49 -3.78 21.38 7.58
CA ARG A 49 -4.96 20.68 7.05
C ARG A 49 -5.12 20.92 5.55
N ALA A 50 -4.88 22.13 5.07
CA ALA A 50 -4.90 22.47 3.65
C ALA A 50 -3.80 21.72 2.88
N PHE A 51 -2.57 21.69 3.40
CA PHE A 51 -1.47 20.93 2.81
C PHE A 51 -1.80 19.43 2.70
N GLY A 52 -2.27 18.81 3.79
CA GLY A 52 -2.67 17.40 3.76
C GLY A 52 -3.83 17.13 2.80
N ALA A 53 -4.79 18.06 2.67
CA ALA A 53 -5.87 17.96 1.71
C ALA A 53 -5.37 18.06 0.26
N ALA A 54 -4.43 18.96 -0.02
CA ALA A 54 -3.80 19.10 -1.34
C ALA A 54 -3.02 17.83 -1.71
N TYR A 55 -2.19 17.31 -0.80
CA TYR A 55 -1.47 16.04 -1.00
C TYR A 55 -2.44 14.90 -1.38
N VAL A 56 -3.47 14.67 -0.56
CA VAL A 56 -4.45 13.60 -0.81
C VAL A 56 -5.21 13.85 -2.12
N GLY A 57 -5.55 15.10 -2.40
CA GLY A 57 -6.20 15.52 -3.63
C GLY A 57 -5.37 15.22 -4.87
N VAL A 58 -4.06 15.47 -4.86
CA VAL A 58 -3.19 15.16 -5.99
C VAL A 58 -3.04 13.65 -6.18
N PHE A 59 -2.55 12.94 -5.16
CA PHE A 59 -2.19 11.53 -5.33
C PHE A 59 -3.40 10.62 -5.60
N ARG A 60 -4.60 10.94 -5.11
CA ARG A 60 -5.81 10.14 -5.42
C ARG A 60 -6.38 10.41 -6.82
N ASN A 61 -5.99 11.50 -7.48
CA ASN A 61 -6.50 11.90 -8.79
C ASN A 61 -5.48 11.74 -9.92
N VAL A 62 -4.28 11.22 -9.65
CA VAL A 62 -3.28 10.90 -10.67
C VAL A 62 -3.27 9.38 -10.90
N PRO A 63 -3.30 8.88 -12.15
CA PRO A 63 -3.11 7.46 -12.42
C PRO A 63 -1.73 6.98 -11.95
N LEU A 64 -1.68 5.87 -11.20
CA LEU A 64 -0.42 5.38 -10.63
C LEU A 64 0.65 5.12 -11.70
N LEU A 65 0.28 4.54 -12.84
CA LEU A 65 1.23 4.31 -13.95
C LEU A 65 1.91 5.61 -14.42
N VAL A 66 1.13 6.68 -14.59
CA VAL A 66 1.66 8.00 -14.99
C VAL A 66 2.60 8.55 -13.92
N LEU A 67 2.24 8.39 -12.64
CA LEU A 67 3.09 8.79 -11.52
C LEU A 67 4.42 8.02 -11.51
N LEU A 68 4.41 6.71 -11.77
CA LEU A 68 5.63 5.90 -11.86
C LEU A 68 6.55 6.40 -12.98
N VAL A 69 6.00 6.67 -14.16
CA VAL A 69 6.75 7.24 -15.30
C VAL A 69 7.38 8.57 -14.90
N LEU A 70 6.60 9.49 -14.30
CA LEU A 70 7.12 10.78 -13.85
C LEU A 70 8.24 10.66 -12.81
N PHE A 71 8.13 9.73 -11.87
CA PHE A 71 9.16 9.52 -10.87
C PHE A 71 10.43 8.91 -11.46
N VAL A 72 10.29 7.90 -12.32
CA VAL A 72 11.44 7.18 -12.91
C VAL A 72 12.20 8.04 -13.90
N PHE A 73 11.51 8.79 -14.75
CA PHE A 73 12.14 9.59 -15.80
C PHE A 73 12.32 11.06 -15.42
N GLY A 74 11.45 11.63 -14.58
CA GLY A 74 11.51 13.04 -14.20
C GLY A 74 12.44 13.37 -13.02
N LEU A 75 12.68 12.44 -12.07
CA LEU A 75 13.64 12.68 -11.00
C LEU A 75 15.09 12.86 -11.51
N PRO A 76 15.57 12.03 -12.46
CA PRO A 76 16.87 12.26 -13.10
C PRO A 76 17.04 13.66 -13.71
N ASP A 77 16.00 14.19 -14.36
CA ASP A 77 16.04 15.51 -15.02
C ASP A 77 16.25 16.68 -14.03
N VAL A 78 15.87 16.49 -12.76
CA VAL A 78 16.11 17.45 -11.69
C VAL A 78 17.36 17.12 -10.85
N GLY A 79 18.20 16.20 -11.34
CA GLY A 79 19.47 15.81 -10.71
C GLY A 79 19.34 14.76 -9.59
N LEU A 80 18.17 14.14 -9.42
CA LEU A 80 17.93 13.13 -8.40
C LEU A 80 18.00 11.73 -8.99
N LEU A 81 19.15 11.08 -8.83
CA LEU A 81 19.42 9.73 -9.34
C LEU A 81 19.34 8.71 -8.21
N TYR A 82 18.29 7.89 -8.23
CA TYR A 82 18.09 6.78 -7.29
C TYR A 82 17.97 5.45 -8.02
N PRO A 83 18.28 4.32 -7.37
CA PRO A 83 18.03 3.00 -7.94
C PRO A 83 16.56 2.81 -8.32
N LEU A 84 16.29 2.22 -9.50
CA LEU A 84 14.94 2.05 -10.05
C LEU A 84 13.96 1.45 -9.03
N PHE A 85 14.37 0.39 -8.33
CA PHE A 85 13.55 -0.24 -7.30
C PHE A 85 13.15 0.74 -6.18
N ALA A 86 14.08 1.58 -5.71
CA ALA A 86 13.82 2.56 -4.66
C ALA A 86 12.89 3.69 -5.15
N THR A 87 13.08 4.15 -6.38
CA THR A 87 12.23 5.16 -7.02
C THR A 87 10.78 4.68 -7.14
N VAL A 88 10.56 3.50 -7.71
CA VAL A 88 9.22 2.91 -7.87
C VAL A 88 8.57 2.62 -6.52
N THR A 89 9.31 2.01 -5.59
CA THR A 89 8.79 1.71 -4.23
C THR A 89 8.37 2.99 -3.50
N THR A 90 9.13 4.08 -3.66
CA THR A 90 8.82 5.37 -3.03
C THR A 90 7.62 6.04 -3.69
N ALA A 91 7.54 6.04 -5.02
CA ALA A 91 6.38 6.55 -5.75
C ALA A 91 5.09 5.82 -5.35
N MET A 92 5.14 4.48 -5.25
CA MET A 92 4.02 3.67 -4.77
C MET A 92 3.67 3.97 -3.31
N ALA A 93 4.66 4.10 -2.42
CA ALA A 93 4.43 4.46 -1.02
C ALA A 93 3.70 5.80 -0.89
N LEU A 94 4.15 6.82 -1.61
CA LEU A 94 3.51 8.15 -1.60
C LEU A 94 2.09 8.11 -2.17
N TYR A 95 1.88 7.37 -3.26
CA TYR A 95 0.56 7.17 -3.84
C TYR A 95 -0.42 6.54 -2.84
N TRP A 96 -0.05 5.37 -2.30
CA TRP A 96 -0.91 4.62 -1.40
C TRP A 96 -1.07 5.30 -0.02
N ALA A 97 -0.12 6.12 0.40
CA ALA A 97 -0.24 6.93 1.63
C ALA A 97 -1.48 7.85 1.62
N ALA A 98 -1.91 8.33 0.45
CA ALA A 98 -3.11 9.14 0.33
C ALA A 98 -4.38 8.34 0.65
N PHE A 99 -4.42 7.06 0.29
CA PHE A 99 -5.53 6.15 0.61
C PHE A 99 -5.48 5.72 2.07
N VAL A 100 -4.28 5.42 2.60
CA VAL A 100 -4.08 5.16 4.04
C VAL A 100 -4.57 6.35 4.87
N CYS A 101 -4.22 7.57 4.49
CA CYS A 101 -4.66 8.77 5.18
C CYS A 101 -6.18 8.83 5.32
N GLU A 102 -6.92 8.44 4.27
CA GLU A 102 -8.38 8.45 4.27
C GLU A 102 -8.95 7.35 5.15
N VAL A 103 -8.34 6.16 5.15
CA VAL A 103 -8.71 5.06 6.06
C VAL A 103 -8.51 5.47 7.51
N VAL A 104 -7.35 6.04 7.86
CA VAL A 104 -7.06 6.51 9.22
C VAL A 104 -8.03 7.62 9.63
N ARG A 105 -8.28 8.60 8.76
CA ARG A 105 -9.22 9.69 9.03
C ARG A 105 -10.65 9.18 9.22
N SER A 106 -11.07 8.20 8.42
CA SER A 106 -12.38 7.56 8.53
C SER A 106 -12.52 6.80 9.83
N GLY A 107 -11.54 5.96 10.19
CA GLY A 107 -11.61 5.18 11.42
C GLY A 107 -11.58 6.03 12.69
N VAL A 108 -10.83 7.15 12.71
CA VAL A 108 -10.89 8.10 13.84
C VAL A 108 -12.27 8.75 13.95
N ARG A 109 -12.89 9.10 12.81
CA ARG A 109 -14.24 9.70 12.78
C ARG A 109 -15.36 8.71 13.11
N ALA A 110 -15.12 7.41 12.96
CA ALA A 110 -16.08 6.37 13.29
C ALA A 110 -16.31 6.23 14.80
N VAL A 111 -15.40 6.73 15.65
CA VAL A 111 -15.56 6.71 17.10
C VAL A 111 -16.60 7.76 17.54
N PRO A 112 -17.69 7.37 18.22
CA PRO A 112 -18.70 8.32 18.69
C PRO A 112 -18.11 9.38 19.62
N ARG A 113 -18.49 10.65 19.44
CA ARG A 113 -18.01 11.77 20.27
C ARG A 113 -18.26 11.56 21.77
N GLY A 114 -19.38 10.92 22.13
CA GLY A 114 -19.74 10.57 23.50
C GLY A 114 -18.68 9.72 24.23
N GLN A 115 -17.88 8.91 23.50
CA GLN A 115 -16.79 8.15 24.10
C GLN A 115 -15.69 9.07 24.66
N ALA A 116 -15.32 10.10 23.89
CA ALA A 116 -14.33 11.09 24.31
C ALA A 116 -14.88 12.04 25.40
N GLU A 117 -16.18 12.30 25.41
CA GLU A 117 -16.87 13.07 26.46
C GLU A 117 -16.94 12.29 27.77
N ALA A 118 -17.37 11.02 27.74
CA ALA A 118 -17.41 10.15 28.90
C ALA A 118 -16.02 9.94 29.50
N ALA A 119 -15.00 9.72 28.66
CA ALA A 119 -13.62 9.60 29.11
C ALA A 119 -13.15 10.85 29.88
N ARG A 120 -13.46 12.05 29.37
CA ARG A 120 -13.13 13.32 30.04
C ARG A 120 -13.92 13.53 31.32
N ALA A 121 -15.19 13.11 31.37
CA ALA A 121 -16.01 13.17 32.59
C ALA A 121 -15.46 12.26 33.71
N LEU A 122 -14.78 11.16 33.35
CA LEU A 122 -14.05 10.29 34.28
C LEU A 122 -12.64 10.81 34.62
N GLY A 123 -12.28 12.02 34.20
CA GLY A 123 -10.99 12.65 34.52
C GLY A 123 -9.82 12.22 33.63
N LEU A 124 -10.05 11.48 32.53
CA LEU A 124 -8.96 11.13 31.61
C LEU A 124 -8.47 12.37 30.84
N GLY A 125 -7.18 12.66 30.95
CA GLY A 125 -6.51 13.65 30.11
C GLY A 125 -6.49 13.24 28.63
N PHE A 126 -6.15 14.18 27.75
CA PHE A 126 -6.19 13.99 26.29
C PHE A 126 -5.41 12.75 25.81
N GLY A 127 -4.16 12.59 26.27
CA GLY A 127 -3.32 11.44 25.89
C GLY A 127 -3.89 10.10 26.35
N ALA A 128 -4.44 10.05 27.58
CA ALA A 128 -5.05 8.85 28.13
C ALA A 128 -6.36 8.49 27.39
N CYS A 129 -7.22 9.49 27.13
CA CYS A 129 -8.42 9.33 26.31
C CYS A 129 -8.08 8.84 24.90
N LEU A 130 -7.07 9.41 24.26
CA LEU A 130 -6.63 9.00 22.93
C LEU A 130 -6.12 7.55 22.93
N ARG A 131 -5.23 7.19 23.86
CA ARG A 131 -4.59 5.88 23.93
C ARG A 131 -5.53 4.75 24.35
N HIS A 132 -6.39 4.99 25.33
CA HIS A 132 -7.20 3.94 25.96
C HIS A 132 -8.63 3.86 25.44
N VAL A 133 -9.17 4.95 24.86
CA VAL A 133 -10.58 5.00 24.42
C VAL A 133 -10.67 5.11 22.91
N ILE A 134 -10.05 6.14 22.32
CA ILE A 134 -10.24 6.46 20.90
C ILE A 134 -9.47 5.50 19.99
N LEU A 135 -8.14 5.35 20.17
CA LEU A 135 -7.30 4.54 19.28
C LEU A 135 -7.75 3.07 19.19
N PRO A 136 -8.05 2.36 20.30
CA PRO A 136 -8.48 0.97 20.22
C PRO A 136 -9.81 0.78 19.47
N GLN A 137 -10.71 1.76 19.54
CA GLN A 137 -11.98 1.76 18.82
C GLN A 137 -11.79 2.14 17.35
N ALA A 138 -10.90 3.09 17.06
CA ALA A 138 -10.63 3.60 15.72
C ALA A 138 -9.88 2.58 14.85
N VAL A 139 -8.92 1.84 15.41
CA VAL A 139 -8.09 0.88 14.65
C VAL A 139 -8.91 -0.30 14.11
N ARG A 140 -9.90 -0.77 14.86
CA ARG A 140 -10.71 -1.94 14.48
C ARG A 140 -11.35 -1.83 13.09
N PRO A 141 -12.16 -0.79 12.79
CA PRO A 141 -12.75 -0.62 11.46
C PRO A 141 -11.73 -0.29 10.35
N MET A 142 -10.48 0.04 10.69
CA MET A 142 -9.44 0.32 9.69
C MET A 142 -8.81 -0.95 9.11
N VAL A 143 -8.88 -2.09 9.82
CA VAL A 143 -8.14 -3.31 9.46
C VAL A 143 -8.48 -3.81 8.05
N GLN A 144 -9.77 -3.94 7.73
CA GLN A 144 -10.20 -4.39 6.41
C GLN A 144 -9.82 -3.41 5.29
N PRO A 145 -10.12 -2.10 5.39
CA PRO A 145 -9.69 -1.14 4.39
C PRO A 145 -8.16 -1.07 4.21
N LEU A 146 -7.36 -1.21 5.28
CA LEU A 146 -5.91 -1.31 5.19
C LEU A 146 -5.47 -2.58 4.45
N GLY A 147 -6.15 -3.71 4.67
CA GLY A 147 -5.91 -4.94 3.91
C GLY A 147 -6.26 -4.80 2.43
N SER A 148 -7.34 -4.07 2.10
CA SER A 148 -7.67 -3.73 0.71
C SER A 148 -6.57 -2.88 0.06
N ILE A 149 -5.99 -1.93 0.80
CA ILE A 149 -4.83 -1.15 0.34
C ILE A 149 -3.62 -2.04 0.14
N LEU A 150 -3.33 -2.99 1.04
CA LEU A 150 -2.24 -3.96 0.86
C LEU A 150 -2.41 -4.80 -0.41
N ILE A 151 -3.62 -5.32 -0.65
CA ILE A 151 -3.96 -6.05 -1.89
C ILE A 151 -3.77 -5.14 -3.11
N GLY A 152 -4.22 -3.89 -3.03
CA GLY A 152 -4.01 -2.88 -4.05
C GLY A 152 -2.53 -2.61 -4.32
N CYS A 153 -1.70 -2.50 -3.29
CA CYS A 153 -0.25 -2.36 -3.41
C CYS A 153 0.37 -3.55 -4.15
N VAL A 154 0.00 -4.79 -3.78
CA VAL A 154 0.47 -6.01 -4.46
C VAL A 154 0.09 -5.98 -5.94
N LEU A 155 -1.18 -5.75 -6.28
CA LEU A 155 -1.60 -5.72 -7.67
C LEU A 155 -0.92 -4.59 -8.46
N SER A 156 -0.65 -3.46 -7.79
CA SER A 156 0.00 -2.30 -8.41
C SER A 156 1.48 -2.52 -8.73
N THR A 157 2.17 -3.51 -8.14
CA THR A 157 3.57 -3.81 -8.53
C THR A 157 3.67 -4.24 -9.98
N SER A 158 2.60 -4.82 -10.55
CA SER A 158 2.56 -5.16 -11.97
C SER A 158 2.75 -3.96 -12.90
N LEU A 159 2.38 -2.75 -12.44
CA LEU A 159 2.60 -1.51 -13.20
C LEU A 159 4.08 -1.12 -13.24
N ALA A 160 4.92 -1.65 -12.35
CA ALA A 160 6.35 -1.41 -12.34
C ALA A 160 7.06 -2.05 -13.55
N ALA A 161 6.50 -3.11 -14.13
CA ALA A 161 7.00 -3.72 -15.35
C ALA A 161 7.07 -2.71 -16.51
N ALA A 162 6.07 -1.83 -16.60
CA ALA A 162 6.00 -0.79 -17.63
C ALA A 162 7.11 0.27 -17.53
N VAL A 163 7.80 0.36 -16.39
CA VAL A 163 8.96 1.24 -16.17
C VAL A 163 10.27 0.45 -16.02
N GLY A 164 10.27 -0.81 -16.44
CA GLY A 164 11.48 -1.64 -16.55
C GLY A 164 11.84 -2.43 -15.30
N VAL A 165 10.97 -2.52 -14.30
CA VAL A 165 11.22 -3.40 -13.15
C VAL A 165 10.94 -4.85 -13.53
N ALA A 166 11.94 -5.71 -13.41
CA ALA A 166 11.83 -7.14 -13.67
C ALA A 166 11.20 -7.93 -12.49
N GLU A 167 10.09 -7.42 -11.94
CA GLU A 167 9.25 -8.12 -10.96
C GLU A 167 8.40 -9.20 -11.65
N LEU A 168 7.47 -9.86 -10.96
CA LEU A 168 6.74 -11.02 -11.49
C LEU A 168 6.07 -10.79 -12.87
N THR A 169 5.40 -9.65 -13.10
CA THR A 169 4.85 -9.32 -14.43
C THR A 169 5.94 -9.05 -15.44
N GLY A 170 6.99 -8.31 -15.06
CA GLY A 170 8.17 -8.11 -15.92
C GLY A 170 8.83 -9.42 -16.34
N GLN A 171 8.97 -10.39 -15.42
CA GLN A 171 9.48 -11.73 -15.73
C GLN A 171 8.56 -12.49 -16.70
N ALA A 172 7.24 -12.34 -16.56
CA ALA A 172 6.28 -12.91 -17.50
C ALA A 172 6.45 -12.37 -18.92
N GLU A 173 6.72 -11.07 -19.06
CA GLU A 173 7.05 -10.43 -20.34
C GLU A 173 8.35 -10.98 -20.94
N PHE A 174 9.40 -11.14 -20.13
CA PHE A 174 10.66 -11.74 -20.58
C PHE A 174 10.48 -13.19 -21.07
N VAL A 175 9.73 -14.02 -20.33
CA VAL A 175 9.42 -15.41 -20.72
C VAL A 175 8.60 -15.43 -22.01
N THR A 176 7.63 -14.52 -22.14
CA THR A 176 6.81 -14.37 -23.35
C THR A 176 7.69 -14.08 -24.57
N LEU A 177 8.58 -13.10 -24.49
CA LEU A 177 9.47 -12.71 -25.59
C LEU A 177 10.46 -13.82 -25.95
N LYS A 178 10.89 -14.62 -24.98
CA LYS A 178 11.88 -15.68 -25.18
C LYS A 178 11.30 -16.97 -25.75
N TYR A 179 10.09 -17.34 -25.33
CA TYR A 179 9.50 -18.65 -25.64
C TYR A 179 8.22 -18.56 -26.48
N ASP A 180 7.82 -17.36 -26.91
CA ASP A 180 6.60 -17.09 -27.68
C ASP A 180 5.32 -17.69 -27.06
N ALA A 181 5.24 -17.58 -25.73
CA ALA A 181 4.19 -18.24 -24.94
C ALA A 181 3.47 -17.25 -24.00
N PRO A 182 2.76 -16.23 -24.53
CA PRO A 182 2.12 -15.18 -23.73
C PRO A 182 1.04 -15.74 -22.80
N MET A 183 0.16 -16.59 -23.34
CA MET A 183 -0.98 -17.12 -22.57
C MET A 183 -0.54 -17.92 -21.36
N THR A 184 0.45 -18.79 -21.50
CA THR A 184 0.96 -19.60 -20.40
C THR A 184 1.70 -18.73 -19.38
N SER A 185 2.54 -17.79 -19.82
CA SER A 185 3.32 -16.91 -18.95
C SER A 185 2.43 -16.02 -18.08
N PHE A 186 1.43 -15.37 -18.67
CA PHE A 186 0.49 -14.53 -17.94
C PHE A 186 -0.53 -15.34 -17.13
N ALA A 187 -0.92 -16.55 -17.56
CA ALA A 187 -1.79 -17.41 -16.75
C ALA A 187 -1.10 -17.86 -15.46
N VAL A 188 0.16 -18.31 -15.53
CA VAL A 188 0.95 -18.68 -14.35
C VAL A 188 1.12 -17.48 -13.42
N THR A 189 1.50 -16.34 -13.98
CA THR A 189 1.66 -15.08 -13.23
C THR A 189 0.36 -14.67 -12.52
N THR A 190 -0.77 -14.80 -13.21
CA THR A 190 -2.10 -14.52 -12.64
C THR A 190 -2.41 -15.43 -11.45
N VAL A 191 -2.17 -16.74 -11.58
CA VAL A 191 -2.37 -17.69 -10.48
C VAL A 191 -1.52 -17.32 -9.26
N VAL A 192 -0.27 -16.89 -9.47
CA VAL A 192 0.61 -16.45 -8.39
C VAL A 192 0.09 -15.16 -7.74
N TYR A 193 -0.31 -14.14 -8.51
CA TYR A 193 -0.94 -12.93 -7.97
C TYR A 193 -2.22 -13.22 -7.18
N VAL A 194 -3.06 -14.14 -7.67
CA VAL A 194 -4.27 -14.60 -6.95
C VAL A 194 -3.89 -15.27 -5.64
N ALA A 195 -2.89 -16.15 -5.63
CA ALA A 195 -2.43 -16.81 -4.41
C ALA A 195 -1.93 -15.80 -3.36
N ILE A 196 -1.15 -14.79 -3.77
CA ILE A 196 -0.65 -13.74 -2.88
C ILE A 196 -1.82 -12.92 -2.32
N THR A 197 -2.71 -12.43 -3.19
CA THR A 197 -3.81 -11.54 -2.78
C THR A 197 -4.85 -12.25 -1.91
N LEU A 198 -5.16 -13.53 -2.19
CA LEU A 198 -5.98 -14.37 -1.30
C LEU A 198 -5.31 -14.55 0.06
N THR A 199 -3.99 -14.76 0.09
CA THR A 199 -3.24 -14.87 1.35
C THR A 199 -3.32 -13.57 2.16
N CYS A 200 -3.12 -12.40 1.53
CA CYS A 200 -3.30 -11.10 2.16
C CYS A 200 -4.74 -10.92 2.72
N GLY A 201 -5.75 -11.31 1.96
CA GLY A 201 -7.16 -11.26 2.37
C GLY A 201 -7.44 -12.16 3.57
N LEU A 202 -6.94 -13.40 3.56
CA LEU A 202 -7.08 -14.35 4.67
C LEU A 202 -6.38 -13.86 5.95
N VAL A 203 -5.17 -13.29 5.82
CA VAL A 203 -4.43 -12.70 6.95
C VAL A 203 -5.19 -11.51 7.53
N THR A 204 -5.65 -10.60 6.68
CA THR A 204 -6.43 -9.42 7.10
C THR A 204 -7.75 -9.84 7.77
N GLY A 205 -8.48 -10.80 7.21
CA GLY A 205 -9.73 -11.30 7.79
C GLY A 205 -9.54 -12.02 9.12
N ARG A 206 -8.42 -12.73 9.31
CA ARG A 206 -8.07 -13.28 10.64
C ARG A 206 -7.78 -12.18 11.65
N LEU A 207 -7.05 -11.14 11.23
CA LEU A 207 -6.72 -10.00 12.10
C LEU A 207 -7.99 -9.23 12.51
N GLU A 208 -8.90 -9.00 11.58
CA GLU A 208 -10.20 -8.38 11.85
C GLU A 208 -10.99 -9.19 12.88
N ARG A 209 -11.17 -10.50 12.68
CA ARG A 209 -11.91 -11.35 13.62
C ARG A 209 -11.28 -11.38 15.01
N LYS A 210 -9.96 -11.33 15.11
CA LYS A 210 -9.27 -11.26 16.41
C LYS A 210 -9.51 -9.93 17.13
N LEU A 211 -9.70 -8.85 16.37
CA LEU A 211 -9.94 -7.50 16.90
C LEU A 211 -11.42 -7.20 17.12
N ALA A 212 -12.32 -7.98 16.51
CA ALA A 212 -13.75 -7.98 16.80
C ALA A 212 -13.98 -8.61 18.19
N VAL A 213 -14.41 -7.79 19.16
CA VAL A 213 -14.91 -8.31 20.43
C VAL A 213 -16.33 -8.82 20.21
N SER A 214 -16.61 -10.03 20.70
CA SER A 214 -17.97 -10.59 20.73
C SER A 214 -18.92 -9.56 21.29
N ARG A 215 -19.95 -9.22 20.51
CA ARG A 215 -21.12 -8.53 21.03
C ARG A 215 -21.80 -9.40 22.07
#